data_AF-A0A8T4NB31-F1
#
_entry.id   AF-A0A8T4NB31-F1
#
_cell.length_a   1.000
_cell.length_b   1.000
_cell.length_c   1.000
_cell.angle_alpha   90.00
_cell.angle_beta   90.00
_cell.angle_gamma   90.00
#
_symmetry.space_group_name_H-M   'P 1'
#
loop_
_entity.id
_entity.type
_entity.pdbx_description
1 polymer ?
#
loop_
_entity_poly.entity_id
_entity_poly.type
_entity_poly.pdbx_seq_one_letter_code
_entity_poly.pdbx_strand_id
1 'polypeptide(L)'
;MDHKLEIDIVITPEGEGENKIYSISSIQFPNVVTQGNTIEQAKSRLKEALDLYFEEAPEEKKILFTIKSDETMPLISRMFL
;
A
#
# COMPACT_ATOMS: atom_id res chain seq x y z
N MET A 1 21.18 9.44 4.45
CA MET A 1 19.93 9.24 5.20
C MET A 1 19.08 8.37 4.32
N ASP A 2 18.97 7.08 4.65
CA ASP A 2 18.11 6.16 3.88
C ASP A 2 16.67 6.59 4.09
N HIS A 3 16.08 7.21 3.08
CA HIS A 3 14.69 7.64 3.08
C HIS A 3 13.80 6.40 3.07
N LYS A 4 13.50 5.85 4.26
CA LYS A 4 12.45 4.86 4.43
C LYS A 4 11.13 5.53 4.07
N LEU A 5 10.45 4.97 3.08
CA LEU A 5 9.23 5.53 2.55
C LEU A 5 8.06 4.85 3.26
N GLU A 6 7.29 5.65 4.01
CA GLU A 6 6.09 5.20 4.72
C GLU A 6 4.87 5.42 3.82
N ILE A 7 4.08 4.36 3.61
CA ILE A 7 2.80 4.44 2.93
C ILE A 7 1.69 3.91 3.82
N ASP A 8 0.55 4.56 3.70
CA ASP A 8 -0.68 4.18 4.38
C ASP A 8 -1.45 3.24 3.48
N ILE A 9 -1.82 2.10 4.03
CA ILE A 9 -2.55 1.07 3.29
C ILE A 9 -3.90 0.77 3.93
N VAL A 10 -4.88 0.51 3.07
CA VAL A 10 -6.19 -0.01 3.45
C VAL A 10 -6.20 -1.50 3.14
N ILE A 11 -6.57 -2.31 4.14
CA ILE A 11 -6.67 -3.77 4.00
C ILE A 11 -8.14 -4.16 4.13
N THR A 12 -8.69 -4.75 3.07
CA THR A 12 -10.06 -5.23 3.02
C THR A 12 -10.06 -6.74 2.89
N PRO A 13 -10.56 -7.50 3.88
CA PRO A 13 -10.80 -8.92 3.71
C PRO A 13 -11.99 -9.14 2.77
N GLU A 14 -11.82 -9.98 1.77
CA GLU A 14 -12.86 -10.35 0.79
C GLU A 14 -13.07 -11.87 0.81
N GLY A 15 -14.31 -12.31 0.59
CA GLY A 15 -14.67 -13.73 0.62
C GLY A 15 -14.73 -14.36 2.02
N GLU A 16 -15.07 -15.64 2.07
CA GLU A 16 -15.23 -16.42 3.31
C GLU A 16 -14.57 -17.81 3.19
N GLY A 17 -14.15 -18.36 4.33
CA GLY A 17 -13.56 -19.71 4.41
C GLY A 17 -12.29 -19.87 3.57
N GLU A 18 -12.24 -20.90 2.74
CA GLU A 18 -11.12 -21.19 1.83
C GLU A 18 -10.95 -20.15 0.71
N ASN A 19 -11.99 -19.34 0.44
CA ASN A 19 -11.97 -18.27 -0.55
C ASN A 19 -11.58 -16.91 0.05
N LYS A 20 -11.15 -16.86 1.32
CA LYS A 20 -10.76 -15.62 1.96
C LYS A 20 -9.47 -15.08 1.34
N ILE A 21 -9.55 -13.86 0.81
CA ILE A 21 -8.40 -13.09 0.31
C ILE A 21 -8.31 -11.74 1.02
N TYR A 22 -7.15 -11.12 0.95
CA TYR A 22 -6.90 -9.77 1.45
C TYR A 22 -6.58 -8.87 0.27
N SER A 23 -7.43 -7.88 0.05
CA SER A 23 -7.23 -6.80 -0.91
C SER A 23 -6.54 -5.64 -0.18
N ILE A 24 -5.45 -5.13 -0.75
CA ILE A 24 -4.67 -4.04 -0.19
C ILE A 24 -4.49 -2.95 -1.23
N SER A 25 -4.73 -1.70 -0.82
CA SER A 25 -4.51 -0.52 -1.64
C SER A 25 -3.73 0.54 -0.86
N SER A 26 -2.93 1.34 -1.57
CA SER A 26 -2.30 2.53 -0.98
C SER A 26 -3.27 3.70 -0.98
N ILE A 27 -3.34 4.46 0.11
CA ILE A 27 -4.12 5.70 0.16
C ILE A 27 -3.50 6.76 -0.76
N GLN A 28 -2.16 6.81 -0.81
CA GLN A 28 -1.42 7.73 -1.66
C GLN A 28 -1.55 7.40 -3.15
N PHE A 29 -1.67 6.11 -3.47
CA PHE A 29 -1.83 5.61 -4.83
C PHE A 29 -3.04 4.68 -4.91
N PRO A 30 -4.27 5.23 -4.89
CA PRO A 30 -5.50 4.44 -4.83
C PRO A 30 -5.72 3.58 -6.07
N ASN A 31 -5.01 3.88 -7.17
CA ASN A 31 -5.04 3.09 -8.40
C ASN A 31 -4.18 1.82 -8.32
N VAL A 32 -3.35 1.67 -7.28
CA VAL A 32 -2.52 0.48 -7.07
C VAL A 32 -3.19 -0.40 -6.02
N VAL A 33 -3.80 -1.48 -6.51
CA VAL A 33 -4.51 -2.46 -5.69
C VAL A 33 -3.93 -3.85 -5.95
N THR A 34 -3.64 -4.58 -4.88
CA THR A 34 -3.15 -5.96 -4.97
C THR A 34 -3.93 -6.87 -4.03
N GLN A 35 -3.88 -8.17 -4.30
CA GLN A 35 -4.57 -9.18 -3.51
C GLN A 35 -3.62 -10.30 -3.09
N GLY A 36 -3.93 -10.98 -1.99
CA GLY A 36 -3.18 -12.15 -1.51
C GLY A 36 -4.01 -13.02 -0.56
N ASN A 37 -3.66 -14.30 -0.48
CA ASN A 37 -4.31 -15.25 0.45
C ASN A 37 -3.91 -14.97 1.91
N THR A 38 -2.82 -14.22 2.11
CA THR A 38 -2.39 -13.69 3.41
C THR A 38 -2.12 -12.20 3.29
N ILE A 39 -2.22 -11.49 4.42
CA ILE A 39 -1.90 -10.06 4.51
C ILE A 39 -0.46 -9.80 4.02
N GLU A 40 0.50 -10.64 4.43
CA GLU A 40 1.90 -10.48 4.05
C GLU A 40 2.14 -10.70 2.55
N GLN A 41 1.43 -11.64 1.93
CA GLN A 41 1.49 -11.84 0.49
C GLN A 41 0.94 -10.62 -0.27
N ALA A 42 -0.20 -10.08 0.18
CA ALA A 42 -0.80 -8.90 -0.43
C ALA A 42 0.11 -7.67 -0.27
N LYS A 43 0.74 -7.49 0.91
CA LYS A 43 1.74 -6.44 1.15
C LYS A 43 2.96 -6.57 0.24
N SER A 44 3.54 -7.76 0.11
CA SER A 44 4.69 -8.01 -0.77
C SER A 44 4.36 -7.64 -2.22
N ARG A 45 3.18 -8.02 -2.70
CA ARG A 45 2.71 -7.67 -4.05
C ARG A 45 2.48 -6.18 -4.20
N LEU A 46 1.90 -5.52 -3.19
CA LEU A 46 1.73 -4.07 -3.21
C LEU A 46 3.07 -3.36 -3.29
N LYS A 47 4.07 -3.85 -2.54
CA LYS A 47 5.43 -3.35 -2.58
C LYS A 47 6.01 -3.41 -3.99
N GLU A 48 5.98 -4.60 -4.61
CA GLU A 48 6.46 -4.81 -5.97
C GLU A 48 5.73 -3.91 -6.99
N ALA A 49 4.41 -3.79 -6.87
CA ALA A 49 3.61 -2.94 -7.76
C ALA A 49 3.98 -1.45 -7.64
N LEU A 50 4.23 -0.97 -6.42
CA LEU A 50 4.66 0.41 -6.18
C LEU A 50 6.10 0.65 -6.64
N ASP A 51 7.00 -0.32 -6.43
CA ASP A 51 8.37 -0.22 -6.93
C ASP A 51 8.38 -0.06 -8.45
N LEU A 52 7.60 -0.88 -9.17
CA LEU A 52 7.41 -0.77 -10.62
C LEU A 52 6.78 0.58 -11.01
N TYR A 53 5.73 1.01 -10.32
CA TYR A 53 5.08 2.29 -10.55
C TYR A 53 6.06 3.47 -10.47
N PHE A 54 6.96 3.43 -9.49
CA PHE A 54 7.96 4.48 -9.30
C PHE A 54 9.18 4.37 -10.21
N GLU A 55 9.44 3.20 -10.80
CA GLU A 55 10.41 3.08 -11.89
C GLU A 55 9.86 3.76 -13.15
N GLU A 56 8.56 3.65 -13.42
CA GLU A 56 7.90 4.27 -14.56
C GLU A 56 7.65 5.77 -14.39
N ALA A 57 7.32 6.21 -13.17
CA ALA A 57 6.98 7.61 -12.85
C ALA A 57 7.75 8.13 -11.62
N PRO A 58 9.07 8.38 -11.72
CA PRO A 58 9.92 8.75 -10.59
C PRO A 58 9.55 10.10 -9.93
N GLU A 59 8.89 11.00 -10.65
CA GLU A 59 8.38 12.27 -10.12
C GLU A 59 7.25 12.09 -9.11
N GLU A 60 6.47 11.02 -9.21
CA GLU A 60 5.37 10.74 -8.29
C GLU A 60 5.84 10.30 -6.90
N LYS A 61 7.10 9.84 -6.79
CA LYS A 61 7.75 9.65 -5.48
C LYS A 61 7.76 10.94 -4.65
N LYS A 62 7.65 12.12 -5.28
CA LYS A 62 7.60 13.41 -4.55
C LYS A 62 6.29 13.63 -3.80
N ILE A 63 5.20 13.01 -4.23
CA ILE A 63 3.87 13.13 -3.60
C ILE A 63 3.90 12.52 -2.19
N LEU A 64 4.71 11.48 -1.99
CA LEU A 64 4.87 10.75 -0.72
C LEU A 64 5.44 11.60 0.41
N PHE A 65 6.21 12.65 0.10
CA PHE A 65 6.76 13.56 1.11
C PHE A 65 5.77 14.63 1.59
N THR A 66 4.60 14.74 0.96
CA THR A 66 3.67 15.86 1.19
C THR A 66 2.55 15.50 2.18
N ILE A 67 2.32 14.23 2.45
CA ILE A 67 1.23 13.79 3.35
C ILE A 67 1.76 13.77 4.78
N LYS A 68 1.74 14.96 5.41
CA LYS A 68 1.82 15.09 6.86
C LYS A 68 0.60 14.41 7.47
N SER A 69 0.86 13.35 8.22
CA SER A 69 0.07 12.80 9.33
C SER A 69 -1.13 13.67 9.75
N ASP A 70 -2.29 13.42 9.14
CA ASP A 70 -3.58 13.93 9.62
C ASP A 70 -4.32 12.75 10.28
N GLU A 71 -4.53 12.88 11.59
CA GLU A 71 -4.87 11.81 12.54
C GLU A 71 -6.31 11.26 12.45
N THR A 72 -7.00 11.40 11.32
CA THR A 72 -8.47 11.17 11.25
C THR A 72 -8.94 10.10 10.27
N MET A 73 -8.05 9.30 9.66
CA MET A 73 -8.45 8.26 8.70
C MET A 73 -8.57 6.84 9.31
N PRO A 74 -9.55 6.03 8.86
CA PRO A 74 -9.95 4.79 9.52
C PRO A 74 -8.91 3.67 9.33
N LEU A 75 -8.59 2.97 10.43
CA LEU A 75 -7.67 1.82 10.57
C LEU A 75 -6.66 1.64 9.43
N ILE A 76 -5.68 2.54 9.42
CA ILE A 76 -4.53 2.54 8.53
C ILE A 76 -3.47 1.60 9.09
N SER A 77 -3.03 0.61 8.28
CA SER A 77 -1.78 -0.10 8.55
C SER A 77 -0.65 0.64 7.81
N ARG A 78 0.54 0.75 8.41
CA ARG A 78 1.72 1.33 7.74
C ARG A 78 2.57 0.24 7.13
N MET A 79 3.01 0.46 5.90
CA MET A 79 4.00 -0.39 5.24
C MET A 79 5.26 0.43 4.94
N PHE A 80 6.42 -0.17 5.22
CA PHE A 80 7.72 0.38 4.85
C PHE A 80 8.15 -0.23 3.52
N LEU A 81 8.43 0.64 2.54
CA LEU A 81 9.07 0.27 1.28
C LEU A 81 10.59 0.15 1.47
#